data_AF-A0A3B8PYY3-F1
#
_entry.id   AF-A0A3B8PYY3-F1
#
_cell.length_a   1.000
_cell.length_b   1.000
_cell.length_c   1.000
_cell.angle_alpha   90.00
_cell.angle_beta   90.00
_cell.angle_gamma   90.00
#
_symmetry.space_group_name_H-M   'P 1'
#
loop_
_entity.id
_entity.type
_entity.pdbx_description
1 polymer ?
#
loop_
_entity_poly.entity_id
_entity_poly.type
_entity_poly.pdbx_seq_one_letter_code
_entity_poly.pdbx_strand_id
1 'polypeptide(L)'
;MRQRRLKAPASFPVAYYHCLSRVVDRQFVFGELEREQFLKYLGEHESFCGVRVLTYCILSNHFHLLLEVPAKPTTPRTAEELLAKLEALSSTAPSAATARQRIAMFRQANDAAGEREFIDRLCATMWDVSGFMQRLKQRFTQWFNRHKGRKGTMWEERFKSVLVEGAGETLATMAAYIDLNPVRAGIANDPKEYRWCGYGAAAAGDRRARTGLRVIIAGGEQVAEDKLSIPDALAKYRVWLFGQGEEREGFTETGQPLRHGFKRNEVLAVAAAKGQLALEDYLRLKVRYFSDGAVLGTRAFVNEVFAALRERFSPQRPEGARPMTGLKNPLFTLRELRARVFG
;
A
#
# COMPACT_ATOMS: atom_id res chain seq x y z
N MET A 1 -13.06 0.32 -30.79
CA MET A 1 -14.18 -0.09 -29.91
C MET A 1 -13.68 -0.20 -28.47
N ARG A 2 -14.27 0.51 -27.49
CA ARG A 2 -13.83 0.41 -26.07
C ARG A 2 -14.26 -0.95 -25.51
N GLN A 3 -13.32 -1.85 -25.27
CA GLN A 3 -13.61 -3.13 -24.62
C GLN A 3 -14.01 -2.92 -23.14
N ARG A 4 -14.99 -3.70 -22.70
CA ARG A 4 -15.33 -3.82 -21.27
C ARG A 4 -14.14 -4.41 -20.53
N ARG A 5 -13.89 -3.93 -19.32
CA ARG A 5 -12.77 -4.43 -18.51
C ARG A 5 -13.05 -5.88 -18.14
N LEU A 6 -12.04 -6.74 -18.26
CA LEU A 6 -12.12 -8.11 -17.76
C LEU A 6 -12.30 -8.07 -16.25
N LYS A 7 -13.36 -8.73 -15.80
CA LYS A 7 -13.66 -8.97 -14.39
C LYS A 7 -13.55 -10.47 -14.16
N ALA A 8 -13.05 -10.85 -13.00
CA ALA A 8 -13.01 -12.24 -12.61
C ALA A 8 -14.43 -12.82 -12.62
N PRO A 9 -14.59 -14.12 -12.97
CA PRO A 9 -15.85 -14.81 -12.82
C PRO A 9 -16.38 -14.73 -11.40
N ALA A 10 -17.70 -14.71 -11.23
CA ALA A 10 -18.34 -14.67 -9.91
C ALA A 10 -18.03 -15.91 -9.04
N SER A 11 -17.58 -17.01 -9.66
CA SER A 11 -17.15 -18.23 -8.96
C SER A 11 -15.81 -18.09 -8.24
N PHE A 12 -15.02 -17.05 -8.54
CA PHE A 12 -13.72 -16.87 -7.92
C PHE A 12 -13.92 -16.27 -6.53
N PRO A 13 -13.47 -16.95 -5.46
CA PRO A 13 -13.62 -16.41 -4.10
C PRO A 13 -12.77 -15.14 -3.91
N VAL A 14 -11.66 -15.05 -4.63
CA VAL A 14 -10.72 -13.92 -4.63
C VAL A 14 -10.17 -13.74 -6.05
N ALA A 15 -9.97 -12.50 -6.46
CA ALA A 15 -9.40 -12.14 -7.75
C ALA A 15 -8.22 -11.17 -7.58
N TYR A 16 -7.14 -11.40 -8.34
CA TYR A 16 -5.95 -10.56 -8.29
C TYR A 16 -5.82 -9.71 -9.55
N TYR A 17 -5.49 -8.42 -9.39
CA TYR A 17 -5.37 -7.49 -10.50
C TYR A 17 -4.09 -6.67 -10.41
N HIS A 18 -3.30 -6.68 -11.48
CA HIS A 18 -2.34 -5.61 -11.72
C HIS A 18 -3.08 -4.42 -12.32
N CYS A 19 -3.00 -3.26 -11.68
CA CYS A 19 -3.60 -2.02 -12.17
C CYS A 19 -2.52 -0.98 -12.45
N LEU A 20 -2.65 -0.26 -13.55
CA LEU A 20 -1.76 0.83 -13.95
C LEU A 20 -2.58 2.06 -14.35
N SER A 21 -2.18 3.24 -13.89
CA SER A 21 -2.71 4.50 -14.42
C SER A 21 -1.60 5.53 -14.59
N ARG A 22 -1.68 6.28 -15.69
CA ARG A 22 -0.73 7.33 -16.06
C ARG A 22 -1.40 8.69 -16.11
N VAL A 23 -0.62 9.71 -15.77
CA VAL A 23 -1.01 11.12 -15.72
C VAL A 23 -1.02 11.69 -17.14
N VAL A 24 -1.99 12.55 -17.43
CA VAL A 24 -2.17 13.22 -18.74
C VAL A 24 -0.89 13.93 -19.18
N ASP A 25 -0.62 13.89 -20.48
CA ASP A 25 0.59 14.43 -21.12
C ASP A 25 1.91 13.90 -20.51
N ARG A 26 1.84 12.75 -19.81
CA ARG A 26 2.96 12.12 -19.10
C ARG A 26 3.66 13.04 -18.10
N GLN A 27 2.98 14.08 -17.61
CA GLN A 27 3.56 15.06 -16.69
C GLN A 27 4.00 14.44 -15.37
N PHE A 28 5.14 14.91 -14.86
CA PHE A 28 5.69 14.49 -13.57
C PHE A 28 5.02 15.22 -12.40
N VAL A 29 3.80 14.82 -12.07
CA VAL A 29 2.98 15.46 -11.02
C VAL A 29 3.18 14.84 -9.63
N PHE A 30 3.77 13.65 -9.53
CA PHE A 30 4.01 12.99 -8.26
C PHE A 30 5.35 13.44 -7.64
N GLY A 31 5.31 14.55 -6.90
CA GLY A 31 6.34 14.92 -5.93
C GLY A 31 6.20 14.15 -4.61
N GLU A 32 6.97 14.48 -3.59
CA GLU A 32 6.90 13.78 -2.31
C GLU A 32 5.54 13.92 -1.62
N LEU A 33 5.05 15.16 -1.48
CA LEU A 33 3.75 15.47 -0.89
C LEU A 33 2.62 14.74 -1.63
N GLU A 34 2.65 14.75 -2.96
CA GLU A 34 1.65 14.09 -3.78
C GLU A 34 1.66 12.57 -3.60
N ARG A 35 2.84 11.94 -3.48
CA ARG A 35 2.93 10.50 -3.23
C ARG A 35 2.44 10.15 -1.82
N GLU A 36 2.77 10.97 -0.82
CA GLU A 36 2.27 10.84 0.56
C GLU A 36 0.75 10.88 0.60
N GLN A 37 0.17 11.90 -0.01
CA GLN A 37 -1.27 12.05 -0.06
C GLN A 37 -1.95 10.93 -0.85
N PHE A 38 -1.32 10.45 -1.93
CA PHE A 38 -1.81 9.31 -2.69
C PHE A 38 -1.83 8.05 -1.84
N LEU A 39 -0.77 7.75 -1.09
CA LEU A 39 -0.73 6.59 -0.18
C LEU A 39 -1.75 6.69 0.95
N LYS A 40 -1.99 7.89 1.48
CA LYS A 40 -3.07 8.13 2.44
C LYS A 40 -4.44 7.73 1.86
N TYR A 41 -4.77 8.21 0.66
CA TYR A 41 -6.03 7.83 -0.01
C TYR A 41 -6.07 6.36 -0.42
N LEU A 42 -4.93 5.78 -0.79
CA LEU A 42 -4.82 4.37 -1.11
C LEU A 42 -5.25 3.51 0.08
N GLY A 43 -4.68 3.74 1.26
CA GLY A 43 -5.02 2.98 2.46
C GLY A 43 -6.41 3.27 3.04
N GLU A 44 -6.93 4.48 2.83
CA GLU A 44 -8.32 4.84 3.14
C GLU A 44 -9.32 4.05 2.29
N HIS A 45 -9.11 4.06 0.96
CA HIS A 45 -10.01 3.41 0.03
C HIS A 45 -9.81 1.90 -0.04
N GLU A 46 -8.65 1.37 0.35
CA GLU A 46 -8.44 -0.06 0.58
C GLU A 46 -9.44 -0.57 1.62
N SER A 47 -9.44 0.06 2.81
CA SER A 47 -10.34 -0.28 3.91
C SER A 47 -11.81 -0.07 3.57
N PHE A 48 -12.15 1.08 2.95
CA PHE A 48 -13.52 1.38 2.58
C PHE A 48 -14.04 0.43 1.51
N CYS A 49 -13.28 0.17 0.43
CA CYS A 49 -13.74 -0.68 -0.66
C CYS A 49 -13.69 -2.17 -0.32
N GLY A 50 -13.05 -2.58 0.78
CA GLY A 50 -12.93 -4.01 1.12
C GLY A 50 -12.03 -4.76 0.15
N VAL A 51 -11.03 -4.09 -0.40
CA VAL A 51 -9.96 -4.70 -1.22
C VAL A 51 -8.66 -4.70 -0.41
N ARG A 52 -7.66 -5.46 -0.84
CA ARG A 52 -6.31 -5.43 -0.26
C ARG A 52 -5.30 -5.00 -1.30
N VAL A 53 -4.39 -4.09 -0.92
CA VAL A 53 -3.25 -3.71 -1.75
C VAL A 53 -2.08 -4.60 -1.37
N LEU A 54 -1.70 -5.52 -2.25
CA LEU A 54 -0.61 -6.47 -1.97
C LEU A 54 0.77 -5.83 -2.13
N THR A 55 0.95 -5.06 -3.19
CA THR A 55 2.12 -4.21 -3.41
C THR A 55 1.76 -3.05 -4.34
N TYR A 56 2.64 -2.07 -4.44
CA TYR A 56 2.46 -0.90 -5.30
C TYR A 56 3.82 -0.33 -5.73
N CYS A 57 3.80 0.53 -6.74
CA CYS A 57 4.92 1.43 -7.02
C CYS A 57 4.37 2.74 -7.59
N ILE A 58 4.70 3.87 -6.96
CA ILE A 58 4.33 5.20 -7.42
C ILE A 58 5.57 5.88 -7.99
N LEU A 59 5.56 6.15 -9.29
CA LEU A 59 6.60 6.86 -10.01
C LEU A 59 6.22 8.34 -10.15
N SER A 60 6.97 9.12 -10.95
CA SER A 60 6.74 10.55 -11.13
C SER A 60 5.49 10.90 -11.95
N ASN A 61 5.07 10.06 -12.89
CA ASN A 61 3.91 10.28 -13.78
C ASN A 61 2.92 9.11 -13.86
N HIS A 62 3.15 8.01 -13.16
CA HIS A 62 2.24 6.87 -13.14
C HIS A 62 2.42 6.05 -11.88
N PHE A 63 1.48 5.14 -11.65
CA PHE A 63 1.57 4.19 -10.56
C PHE A 63 1.10 2.81 -11.01
N HIS A 64 1.60 1.80 -10.31
CA HIS A 64 1.19 0.41 -10.42
C HIS A 64 0.68 -0.09 -9.07
N LEU A 65 -0.40 -0.88 -9.07
CA LEU A 65 -0.94 -1.55 -7.90
C LEU A 65 -1.11 -3.04 -8.20
N LEU A 66 -0.84 -3.90 -7.23
CA LEU A 66 -1.31 -5.28 -7.22
C LEU A 66 -2.41 -5.39 -6.17
N LEU A 67 -3.60 -5.75 -6.61
CA LEU A 67 -4.80 -5.75 -5.78
C LEU A 67 -5.30 -7.18 -5.60
N GLU A 68 -5.69 -7.51 -4.38
CA GLU A 68 -6.53 -8.65 -4.04
C GLU A 68 -7.97 -8.14 -3.82
N VAL A 69 -8.91 -8.70 -4.56
CA VAL A 69 -10.33 -8.31 -4.54
C VAL A 69 -11.14 -9.54 -4.18
N PRO A 70 -11.66 -9.65 -2.94
CA PRO A 70 -12.52 -10.76 -2.57
C PRO A 70 -13.88 -10.67 -3.26
N ALA A 71 -14.57 -11.80 -3.36
CA ALA A 71 -15.96 -11.83 -3.80
C ALA A 71 -16.83 -10.94 -2.90
N LYS A 72 -17.82 -10.28 -3.50
CA LYS A 72 -18.77 -9.45 -2.76
C LYS A 72 -19.53 -10.34 -1.77
N PRO A 73 -19.57 -10.00 -0.47
CA PRO A 73 -20.34 -10.76 0.52
C PRO A 73 -21.82 -10.84 0.13
N THR A 74 -22.43 -12.00 0.35
CA THR A 74 -23.88 -12.20 0.16
C THR A 74 -24.68 -11.52 1.26
N THR A 75 -24.15 -11.49 2.48
CA THR A 75 -24.78 -10.78 3.60
C THR A 75 -24.69 -9.27 3.38
N PRO A 76 -25.83 -8.59 3.36
CA PRO A 76 -25.84 -7.15 3.27
C PRO A 76 -25.10 -6.43 4.41
N ARG A 77 -24.45 -5.33 4.07
CA ARG A 77 -23.91 -4.40 5.08
C ARG A 77 -25.04 -3.64 5.76
N THR A 78 -24.84 -3.37 7.06
CA THR A 78 -25.73 -2.49 7.84
C THR A 78 -25.35 -1.03 7.62
N ALA A 79 -26.28 -0.12 7.95
CA ALA A 79 -26.04 1.31 7.93
C ALA A 79 -24.87 1.69 8.86
N GLU A 80 -24.82 1.09 10.04
CA GLU A 80 -23.86 1.37 11.10
C GLU A 80 -22.45 0.99 10.68
N GLU A 81 -22.26 -0.20 10.10
CA GLU A 81 -20.96 -0.63 9.58
C GLU A 81 -20.44 0.29 8.47
N LEU A 82 -21.35 0.72 7.58
CA LEU A 82 -21.02 1.61 6.48
C LEU A 82 -20.67 3.02 6.96
N LEU A 83 -21.43 3.56 7.91
CA LEU A 83 -21.15 4.85 8.54
C LEU A 83 -19.81 4.84 9.25
N ALA A 84 -19.51 3.79 10.03
CA ALA A 84 -18.20 3.64 10.68
C ALA A 84 -17.05 3.64 9.65
N LYS A 85 -17.23 2.98 8.50
CA LYS A 85 -16.24 3.02 7.40
C LYS A 85 -16.12 4.40 6.75
N LEU A 86 -17.22 5.13 6.58
CA LEU A 86 -17.22 6.49 6.02
C LEU A 86 -16.58 7.51 6.95
N GLU A 87 -16.74 7.34 8.26
CA GLU A 87 -16.15 8.20 9.29
C GLU A 87 -14.64 7.98 9.43
N ALA A 88 -14.17 6.75 9.19
CA ALA A 88 -12.74 6.43 9.22
C ALA A 88 -11.92 7.03 8.06
N LEU A 89 -12.59 7.54 7.03
CA LEU A 89 -11.96 8.23 5.91
C LEU A 89 -11.66 9.69 6.31
N SER A 90 -10.39 10.10 6.31
CA SER A 90 -9.97 11.42 6.86
C SER A 90 -10.56 12.63 6.13
N SER A 91 -11.05 12.41 4.92
CA SER A 91 -11.30 13.46 3.94
C SER A 91 -12.80 13.60 3.60
N THR A 92 -13.66 12.93 4.37
CA THR A 92 -15.10 12.72 4.11
C THR A 92 -16.00 13.05 5.30
N ALA A 93 -15.51 13.77 6.32
CA ALA A 93 -16.37 14.21 7.44
C ALA A 93 -17.71 14.84 6.97
N PRO A 94 -17.75 15.65 5.89
CA PRO A 94 -19.02 16.13 5.34
C PRO A 94 -19.90 15.03 4.73
N SER A 95 -19.32 14.03 4.05
CA SER A 95 -20.10 12.96 3.43
C SER A 95 -20.58 11.90 4.41
N ALA A 96 -19.85 11.64 5.50
CA ALA A 96 -20.30 10.76 6.57
C ALA A 96 -21.49 11.38 7.33
N ALA A 97 -21.39 12.67 7.69
CA ALA A 97 -22.48 13.41 8.32
C ALA A 97 -23.72 13.47 7.40
N THR A 98 -23.52 13.73 6.11
CA THR A 98 -24.62 13.72 5.11
C THR A 98 -25.27 12.34 4.99
N ALA A 99 -24.46 11.27 4.95
CA ALA A 99 -24.98 9.90 4.91
C ALA A 99 -25.78 9.57 6.18
N ARG A 100 -25.28 9.97 7.36
CA ARG A 100 -25.97 9.78 8.64
C ARG A 100 -27.30 10.52 8.68
N GLN A 101 -27.31 11.78 8.24
CA GLN A 101 -28.55 12.58 8.15
C GLN A 101 -29.55 11.91 7.21
N ARG A 102 -29.11 11.45 6.04
CA ARG A 102 -29.98 10.78 5.06
C ARG A 102 -30.57 9.48 5.62
N ILE A 103 -29.76 8.67 6.30
CA ILE A 103 -30.22 7.45 6.98
C ILE A 103 -31.24 7.79 8.07
N ALA A 104 -30.98 8.82 8.88
CA ALA A 104 -31.94 9.28 9.89
C ALA A 104 -33.28 9.73 9.28
N MET A 105 -33.25 10.41 8.12
CA MET A 105 -34.47 10.79 7.39
C MET A 105 -35.28 9.57 6.93
N PHE A 106 -34.64 8.54 6.38
CA PHE A 106 -35.34 7.32 5.99
C PHE A 106 -36.00 6.62 7.19
N ARG A 107 -35.28 6.54 8.31
CA ARG A 107 -35.81 5.97 9.56
C ARG A 107 -37.01 6.75 10.10
N GLN A 108 -36.93 8.08 10.11
CA GLN A 108 -38.06 8.94 10.53
C GLN A 108 -39.29 8.76 9.64
N ALA A 109 -39.08 8.54 8.34
CA ALA A 109 -40.15 8.26 7.39
C ALA A 109 -40.64 6.80 7.41
N ASN A 110 -40.05 5.93 8.24
CA ASN A 110 -40.24 4.47 8.20
C ASN A 110 -39.98 3.85 6.81
N ASP A 111 -39.10 4.46 6.02
CA ASP A 111 -38.75 4.03 4.66
C ASP A 111 -37.54 3.09 4.66
N ALA A 112 -37.77 1.85 5.08
CA ALA A 112 -36.73 0.81 5.10
C ALA A 112 -36.21 0.49 3.69
N ALA A 113 -37.04 0.62 2.65
CA ALA A 113 -36.66 0.37 1.26
C ALA A 113 -35.70 1.45 0.74
N GLY A 114 -35.98 2.72 1.02
CA GLY A 114 -35.10 3.83 0.68
C GLY A 114 -33.76 3.80 1.43
N GLU A 115 -33.78 3.45 2.73
CA GLU A 115 -32.54 3.20 3.49
C GLU A 115 -31.70 2.09 2.83
N ARG A 116 -32.36 0.98 2.49
CA ARG A 116 -31.72 -0.16 1.81
C ARG A 116 -31.09 0.23 0.48
N GLU A 117 -31.83 0.93 -0.38
CA GLU A 117 -31.35 1.36 -1.69
C GLU A 117 -30.18 2.36 -1.56
N PHE A 118 -30.22 3.24 -0.57
CA PHE A 118 -29.13 4.18 -0.29
C PHE A 118 -27.85 3.45 0.15
N ILE A 119 -27.96 2.48 1.05
CA ILE A 119 -26.84 1.63 1.47
C ILE A 119 -26.29 0.85 0.28
N ASP A 120 -27.15 0.22 -0.51
CA ASP A 120 -26.74 -0.56 -1.68
C ASP A 120 -25.98 0.29 -2.71
N ARG A 121 -26.42 1.53 -2.94
CA ARG A 121 -25.71 2.48 -3.82
C ARG A 121 -24.33 2.84 -3.29
N LEU A 122 -24.17 3.05 -1.99
CA LEU A 122 -22.86 3.32 -1.38
C LEU A 122 -21.93 2.09 -1.48
N CYS A 123 -22.48 0.90 -1.28
CA CYS A 123 -21.77 -0.37 -1.37
C CYS A 123 -21.52 -0.84 -2.81
N ALA A 124 -22.17 -0.27 -3.83
CA ALA A 124 -22.10 -0.71 -5.23
C ALA A 124 -20.67 -0.72 -5.82
N THR A 125 -19.76 0.02 -5.21
CA THR A 125 -18.35 0.17 -5.64
C THR A 125 -17.36 -0.56 -4.74
N MET A 126 -17.83 -1.21 -3.67
CA MET A 126 -17.03 -2.06 -2.78
C MET A 126 -16.85 -3.44 -3.41
N TRP A 127 -15.76 -4.12 -3.06
CA TRP A 127 -15.34 -5.41 -3.65
C TRP A 127 -15.23 -5.39 -5.17
N ASP A 128 -14.95 -4.21 -5.74
CA ASP A 128 -14.86 -4.02 -7.17
C ASP A 128 -13.60 -3.21 -7.53
N VAL A 129 -12.75 -3.78 -8.39
CA VAL A 129 -11.52 -3.13 -8.83
C VAL A 129 -11.77 -1.80 -9.56
N SER A 130 -12.88 -1.67 -10.30
CA SER A 130 -13.21 -0.41 -10.99
C SER A 130 -13.71 0.64 -10.00
N GLY A 131 -14.55 0.24 -9.05
CA GLY A 131 -15.06 1.10 -7.98
C GLY A 131 -13.93 1.64 -7.11
N PHE A 132 -13.02 0.77 -6.67
CA PHE A 132 -11.82 1.16 -5.93
C PHE A 132 -10.95 2.15 -6.71
N MET A 133 -10.59 1.80 -7.96
CA MET A 133 -9.73 2.65 -8.79
C MET A 133 -10.38 3.99 -9.14
N GLN A 134 -11.69 4.02 -9.35
CA GLN A 134 -12.43 5.26 -9.60
C GLN A 134 -12.38 6.18 -8.38
N ARG A 135 -12.68 5.67 -7.19
CA ARG A 135 -12.65 6.45 -5.94
C ARG A 135 -11.26 7.02 -5.66
N LEU A 136 -10.24 6.17 -5.71
CA LEU A 136 -8.85 6.57 -5.50
C LEU A 136 -8.42 7.68 -6.46
N LYS A 137 -8.61 7.47 -7.76
CA LYS A 137 -8.22 8.42 -8.80
C LYS A 137 -9.00 9.73 -8.67
N GLN A 138 -10.31 9.67 -8.42
CA GLN A 138 -11.16 10.85 -8.30
C GLN A 138 -10.79 11.67 -7.06
N ARG A 139 -10.61 11.02 -5.90
CA ARG A 139 -10.25 11.71 -4.66
C ARG A 139 -8.90 12.41 -4.79
N PHE A 140 -7.92 11.72 -5.34
CA PHE A 140 -6.61 12.30 -5.58
C PHE A 140 -6.66 13.48 -6.57
N THR A 141 -7.37 13.34 -7.70
CA THR A 141 -7.54 14.44 -8.66
C THR A 141 -8.22 15.66 -8.04
N GLN A 142 -9.29 15.47 -7.24
CA GLN A 142 -9.97 16.59 -6.56
C GLN A 142 -9.03 17.31 -5.58
N TRP A 143 -8.25 16.55 -4.81
CA TRP A 143 -7.27 17.13 -3.91
C TRP A 143 -6.17 17.87 -4.67
N PHE A 144 -5.57 17.23 -5.67
CA PHE A 144 -4.47 17.80 -6.46
C PHE A 144 -4.91 19.08 -7.17
N ASN A 145 -6.09 19.06 -7.80
CA ASN A 145 -6.65 20.23 -8.48
C ASN A 145 -6.89 21.39 -7.52
N ARG A 146 -7.47 21.14 -6.33
CA ARG A 146 -7.64 22.18 -5.32
C ARG A 146 -6.28 22.71 -4.82
N HIS A 147 -5.33 21.83 -4.55
CA HIS A 147 -4.02 22.19 -4.02
C HIS A 147 -3.16 22.97 -5.03
N LYS A 148 -3.31 22.70 -6.33
CA LYS A 148 -2.56 23.40 -7.41
C LYS A 148 -3.37 24.51 -8.09
N GLY A 149 -4.57 24.85 -7.62
CA GLY A 149 -5.44 25.85 -8.26
C GLY A 149 -5.88 25.47 -9.69
N ARG A 150 -5.86 24.18 -10.03
CA ARG A 150 -6.12 23.65 -11.38
C ARG A 150 -7.56 23.15 -11.52
N LYS A 151 -8.06 23.10 -12.75
CA LYS A 151 -9.31 22.40 -13.14
C LYS A 151 -9.02 21.39 -14.25
N GLY A 152 -9.90 20.39 -14.42
CA GLY A 152 -9.80 19.40 -15.50
C GLY A 152 -9.30 18.01 -15.08
N THR A 153 -9.08 17.16 -16.08
CA THR A 153 -8.68 15.75 -15.90
C THR A 153 -7.21 15.66 -15.46
N MET A 154 -6.86 14.56 -14.81
CA MET A 154 -5.48 14.27 -14.39
C MET A 154 -4.90 13.03 -15.07
N TRP A 155 -5.75 12.17 -15.63
CA TRP A 155 -5.35 10.84 -16.11
C TRP A 155 -5.56 10.76 -17.61
N GLU A 156 -4.60 10.16 -18.32
CA GLU A 156 -4.66 9.99 -19.79
C GLU A 156 -5.93 9.23 -20.20
N GLU A 157 -6.20 8.13 -19.52
CA GLU A 157 -7.28 7.22 -19.84
C GLU A 157 -7.87 6.53 -18.59
N ARG A 158 -8.81 5.61 -18.83
CA ARG A 158 -9.20 4.63 -17.81
C ARG A 158 -7.96 3.84 -17.42
N PHE A 159 -7.86 3.41 -16.16
CA PHE A 159 -6.72 2.59 -15.73
C PHE A 159 -6.62 1.31 -16.58
N LYS A 160 -5.43 0.78 -16.81
CA LYS A 160 -5.24 -0.56 -17.39
C LYS A 160 -5.31 -1.59 -16.28
N SER A 161 -5.80 -2.79 -16.59
CA SER A 161 -5.79 -3.89 -15.63
C SER A 161 -5.53 -5.23 -16.30
N VAL A 162 -4.76 -6.07 -15.65
CA VAL A 162 -4.50 -7.46 -16.02
C VAL A 162 -4.97 -8.34 -14.86
N LEU A 163 -5.75 -9.38 -15.16
CA LEU A 163 -6.11 -10.40 -14.19
C LEU A 163 -4.89 -11.30 -13.96
N VAL A 164 -4.55 -11.52 -12.70
CA VAL A 164 -3.35 -12.26 -12.29
C VAL A 164 -3.79 -13.54 -11.60
N GLU A 165 -3.14 -14.65 -11.91
CA GLU A 165 -3.37 -15.91 -11.21
C GLU A 165 -2.82 -15.81 -9.78
N GLY A 166 -3.66 -16.18 -8.80
CA GLY A 166 -3.32 -16.14 -7.38
C GLY A 166 -2.57 -17.37 -6.86
N ALA A 167 -2.33 -18.35 -7.72
CA ALA A 167 -1.63 -19.59 -7.39
C ALA A 167 -0.20 -19.58 -7.93
N GLY A 168 0.70 -20.29 -7.25
CA GLY A 168 2.09 -20.43 -7.66
C GLY A 168 2.83 -19.09 -7.74
N GLU A 169 3.85 -19.05 -8.58
CA GLU A 169 4.79 -17.93 -8.63
C GLU A 169 4.28 -16.72 -9.42
N THR A 170 3.12 -16.82 -10.08
CA THR A 170 2.56 -15.76 -10.94
C THR A 170 2.35 -14.46 -10.16
N LEU A 171 1.81 -14.55 -8.94
CA LEU A 171 1.57 -13.39 -8.08
C LEU A 171 2.88 -12.73 -7.65
N ALA A 172 3.89 -13.53 -7.27
CA ALA A 172 5.23 -13.05 -6.90
C ALA A 172 5.97 -12.43 -8.10
N THR A 173 5.81 -13.00 -9.30
CA THR A 173 6.37 -12.46 -10.53
C THR A 173 5.79 -11.09 -10.86
N MET A 174 4.47 -10.93 -10.75
CA MET A 174 3.81 -9.65 -10.98
C MET A 174 4.19 -8.62 -9.91
N ALA A 175 4.27 -9.04 -8.64
CA ALA A 175 4.71 -8.18 -7.56
C ALA A 175 6.15 -7.69 -7.80
N ALA A 176 7.08 -8.58 -8.15
CA ALA A 176 8.46 -8.22 -8.46
C ALA A 176 8.54 -7.27 -9.66
N TYR A 177 7.74 -7.50 -10.71
CA TYR A 177 7.63 -6.56 -11.83
C TYR A 177 7.27 -5.13 -11.36
N ILE A 178 6.40 -5.01 -10.37
CA ILE A 178 5.97 -3.72 -9.80
C ILE A 178 7.08 -3.12 -8.93
N ASP A 179 7.61 -3.87 -7.97
CA ASP A 179 8.59 -3.37 -7.00
C ASP A 179 9.97 -3.07 -7.63
N LEU A 180 10.28 -3.64 -8.81
CA LEU A 180 11.50 -3.36 -9.57
C LEU A 180 11.44 -2.09 -10.43
N ASN A 181 10.27 -1.45 -10.56
CA ASN A 181 10.14 -0.21 -11.34
C ASN A 181 11.14 0.90 -10.96
N PRO A 182 11.39 1.24 -9.67
CA PRO A 182 12.36 2.27 -9.33
C PRO A 182 13.79 1.91 -9.75
N VAL A 183 14.17 0.62 -9.73
CA VAL A 183 15.49 0.17 -10.22
C VAL A 183 15.57 0.30 -11.72
N ARG A 184 14.57 -0.23 -12.44
CA ARG A 184 14.51 -0.15 -13.91
C ARG A 184 14.47 1.28 -14.43
N ALA A 185 13.93 2.21 -13.65
CA ALA A 185 13.89 3.63 -13.96
C ALA A 185 15.15 4.40 -13.52
N GLY A 186 16.14 3.74 -12.92
CA GLY A 186 17.36 4.38 -12.40
C GLY A 186 17.13 5.32 -11.21
N ILE A 187 16.01 5.18 -10.50
CA ILE A 187 15.63 6.03 -9.35
C ILE A 187 16.26 5.50 -8.06
N ALA A 188 16.48 4.19 -7.95
CA ALA A 188 17.09 3.55 -6.79
C ALA A 188 17.91 2.33 -7.23
N ASN A 189 18.98 2.00 -6.50
CA ASN A 189 19.79 0.83 -6.81
C ASN A 189 19.18 -0.46 -6.26
N ASP A 190 18.39 -0.36 -5.18
CA ASP A 190 17.68 -1.48 -4.56
C ASP A 190 16.25 -1.02 -4.22
N PRO A 191 15.20 -1.83 -4.49
CA PRO A 191 13.82 -1.45 -4.16
C PRO A 191 13.60 -1.16 -2.68
N LYS A 192 14.42 -1.70 -1.76
CA LYS A 192 14.34 -1.33 -0.34
C LYS A 192 14.53 0.17 -0.12
N GLU A 193 15.26 0.84 -1.02
CA GLU A 193 15.61 2.26 -0.90
C GLU A 193 14.52 3.20 -1.40
N TYR A 194 13.52 2.69 -2.12
CA TYR A 194 12.45 3.49 -2.68
C TYR A 194 11.18 3.41 -1.83
N ARG A 195 10.93 4.41 -0.98
CA ARG A 195 9.79 4.39 -0.04
C ARG A 195 8.40 4.32 -0.69
N TRP A 196 8.32 4.64 -1.98
CA TRP A 196 7.07 4.67 -2.73
C TRP A 196 6.79 3.39 -3.52
N CYS A 197 7.46 2.28 -3.17
CA CYS A 197 7.06 0.93 -3.56
C CYS A 197 6.74 0.04 -2.34
N GLY A 198 6.02 -1.05 -2.60
CA GLY A 198 5.52 -1.95 -1.55
C GLY A 198 6.64 -2.67 -0.82
N TYR A 199 7.67 -3.15 -1.52
CA TYR A 199 8.82 -3.79 -0.86
C TYR A 199 9.58 -2.82 0.06
N GLY A 200 9.88 -1.61 -0.43
CA GLY A 200 10.53 -0.57 0.37
C GLY A 200 9.74 -0.21 1.62
N ALA A 201 8.41 -0.06 1.50
CA ALA A 201 7.52 0.18 2.63
C ALA A 201 7.48 -1.01 3.61
N ALA A 202 7.44 -2.26 3.12
CA ALA A 202 7.42 -3.45 3.96
C ALA A 202 8.72 -3.62 4.76
N ALA A 203 9.87 -3.43 4.11
CA ALA A 203 11.18 -3.45 4.74
C ALA A 203 11.32 -2.35 5.81
N ALA A 204 10.77 -1.16 5.55
CA ALA A 204 10.73 -0.06 6.50
C ALA A 204 9.83 -0.29 7.72
N GLY A 205 8.83 -1.17 7.63
CA GLY A 205 7.94 -1.47 8.76
C GLY A 205 6.46 -1.29 8.52
N ASP A 206 6.04 -0.87 7.33
CA ASP A 206 4.63 -0.65 7.06
C ASP A 206 3.82 -1.95 7.20
N ARG A 207 2.78 -1.91 8.05
CA ARG A 207 2.00 -3.10 8.39
C ARG A 207 1.20 -3.63 7.21
N ARG A 208 0.65 -2.75 6.37
CA ARG A 208 -0.16 -3.13 5.21
C ARG A 208 0.71 -3.77 4.14
N ALA A 209 1.84 -3.13 3.81
CA ALA A 209 2.81 -3.65 2.86
C ALA A 209 3.38 -5.00 3.31
N ARG A 210 3.69 -5.18 4.60
CA ARG A 210 4.11 -6.47 5.17
C ARG A 210 3.05 -7.56 5.02
N THR A 211 1.78 -7.22 5.26
CA THR A 211 0.66 -8.14 5.11
C THR A 211 0.45 -8.53 3.64
N GLY A 212 0.57 -7.57 2.72
CA GLY A 212 0.50 -7.80 1.28
C GLY A 212 1.63 -8.71 0.78
N LEU A 213 2.86 -8.45 1.23
CA LEU A 213 4.03 -9.28 0.89
C LEU A 213 3.87 -10.73 1.36
N ARG A 214 3.28 -10.92 2.54
CA ARG A 214 3.03 -12.25 3.10
C ARG A 214 2.06 -13.05 2.22
N VAL A 215 1.00 -12.44 1.71
CA VAL A 215 0.10 -13.08 0.72
C VAL A 215 0.85 -13.46 -0.54
N ILE A 216 1.65 -12.54 -1.06
CA ILE A 216 2.41 -12.75 -2.30
C ILE A 216 3.28 -14.01 -2.19
N ILE A 217 4.02 -14.17 -1.10
CA ILE A 217 4.89 -15.34 -0.88
C ILE A 217 4.09 -16.58 -0.50
N ALA A 218 3.05 -16.45 0.32
CA ALA A 218 2.21 -17.57 0.70
C ALA A 218 1.59 -18.27 -0.53
N GLY A 219 1.17 -17.49 -1.55
CA GLY A 219 0.64 -18.03 -2.81
C GLY A 219 1.67 -18.84 -3.62
N GLY A 220 2.92 -18.36 -3.69
CA GLY A 220 4.02 -19.07 -4.37
C GLY A 220 4.45 -20.34 -3.66
N GLU A 221 4.47 -20.30 -2.33
CA GLU A 221 4.88 -21.41 -1.48
C GLU A 221 3.75 -22.41 -1.21
N GLN A 222 2.53 -22.11 -1.64
CA GLN A 222 1.32 -22.90 -1.35
C GLN A 222 1.12 -23.16 0.16
N VAL A 223 1.47 -22.16 0.98
CA VAL A 223 1.29 -22.21 2.45
C VAL A 223 0.21 -21.23 2.89
N ALA A 224 -0.40 -21.50 4.04
CA ALA A 224 -1.33 -20.55 4.65
C ALA A 224 -0.61 -19.27 5.10
N GLU A 225 -1.27 -18.12 4.92
CA GLU A 225 -0.68 -16.78 5.20
C GLU A 225 -0.18 -16.66 6.65
N ASP A 226 -0.90 -17.24 7.60
CA ASP A 226 -0.61 -17.21 9.04
C ASP A 226 0.63 -18.03 9.44
N LYS A 227 1.01 -19.02 8.63
CA LYS A 227 2.21 -19.84 8.85
C LYS A 227 3.50 -19.19 8.41
N LEU A 228 3.43 -18.10 7.65
CA LEU A 228 4.61 -17.40 7.15
C LEU A 228 4.95 -16.19 8.03
N SER A 229 6.12 -16.21 8.67
CA SER A 229 6.57 -15.06 9.44
C SER A 229 6.91 -13.88 8.52
N ILE A 230 6.71 -12.65 9.01
CA ILE A 230 7.06 -11.44 8.23
C ILE A 230 8.55 -11.38 7.87
N PRO A 231 9.51 -11.69 8.77
CA PRO A 231 10.91 -11.77 8.40
C PRO A 231 11.18 -12.78 7.28
N ASP A 232 10.55 -13.96 7.32
CA ASP A 232 10.74 -14.98 6.28
C ASP A 232 10.12 -14.55 4.95
N ALA A 233 8.93 -13.96 4.96
CA ALA A 233 8.29 -13.41 3.75
C ALA A 233 9.18 -12.34 3.10
N LEU A 234 9.74 -11.42 3.89
CA LEU A 234 10.66 -10.39 3.40
C LEU A 234 11.91 -11.00 2.78
N ALA A 235 12.53 -11.96 3.46
CA ALA A 235 13.76 -12.59 3.00
C ALA A 235 13.54 -13.40 1.71
N LYS A 236 12.51 -14.26 1.67
CA LYS A 236 12.14 -15.03 0.49
C LYS A 236 11.81 -14.12 -0.70
N TYR A 237 11.00 -13.09 -0.48
CA TYR A 237 10.67 -12.15 -1.54
C TYR A 237 11.89 -11.36 -2.03
N ARG A 238 12.84 -11.04 -1.15
CA ARG A 238 14.08 -10.38 -1.58
C ARG A 238 14.90 -11.24 -2.53
N VAL A 239 15.06 -12.54 -2.24
CA VAL A 239 15.74 -13.48 -3.15
C VAL A 239 15.02 -13.52 -4.50
N TRP A 240 13.69 -13.65 -4.47
CA TRP A 240 12.85 -13.66 -5.66
C TRP A 240 13.01 -12.38 -6.50
N LEU A 241 12.94 -11.22 -5.85
CA LEU A 241 13.04 -9.90 -6.45
C LEU A 241 14.39 -9.67 -7.12
N PHE A 242 15.50 -10.12 -6.50
CA PHE A 242 16.82 -10.05 -7.12
C PHE A 242 16.97 -11.01 -8.30
N GLY A 243 16.46 -12.24 -8.19
CA GLY A 243 16.45 -13.18 -9.33
C GLY A 243 15.65 -12.67 -10.53
N GLN A 244 14.46 -12.10 -10.31
CA GLN A 244 13.63 -11.51 -11.37
C GLN A 244 14.15 -10.16 -11.89
N GLY A 245 14.96 -9.48 -11.09
CA GLY A 245 15.57 -8.20 -11.39
C GLY A 245 16.96 -8.30 -11.98
N GLU A 246 17.50 -9.51 -12.18
CA GLU A 246 18.80 -9.70 -12.79
C GLU A 246 18.87 -9.03 -14.17
N GLU A 247 19.88 -8.19 -14.33
CA GLU A 247 20.14 -7.50 -15.60
C GLU A 247 20.45 -8.54 -16.67
N ARG A 248 19.90 -8.33 -17.87
CA ARG A 248 20.28 -9.10 -19.05
C ARG A 248 21.06 -8.15 -19.95
N GLU A 249 22.21 -8.57 -20.43
CA GLU A 249 23.01 -7.77 -21.36
C GLU A 249 22.59 -8.01 -22.81
N GLY A 250 22.57 -6.95 -23.62
CA GLY A 250 22.27 -6.99 -25.06
C GLY A 250 21.02 -6.19 -25.43
N PHE A 251 20.44 -6.51 -26.58
CA PHE A 251 19.24 -5.87 -27.11
C PHE A 251 18.16 -6.92 -27.37
N THR A 252 16.90 -6.55 -27.24
CA THR A 252 15.78 -7.35 -27.76
C THR A 252 15.92 -7.50 -29.28
N GLU A 253 15.21 -8.47 -29.88
CA GLU A 253 15.09 -8.58 -31.36
C GLU A 253 14.61 -7.28 -32.01
N THR A 254 13.94 -6.41 -31.24
CA THR A 254 13.45 -5.09 -31.64
C THR A 254 14.43 -3.94 -31.37
N GLY A 255 15.68 -4.24 -30.97
CA GLY A 255 16.73 -3.24 -30.75
C GLY A 255 16.60 -2.44 -29.45
N GLN A 256 15.74 -2.84 -28.51
CA GLN A 256 15.64 -2.17 -27.20
C GLN A 256 16.69 -2.74 -26.25
N PRO A 257 17.39 -1.92 -25.45
CA PRO A 257 18.32 -2.42 -24.45
C PRO A 257 17.61 -3.43 -23.54
N LEU A 258 18.27 -4.55 -23.27
CA LEU A 258 17.81 -5.50 -22.27
C LEU A 258 17.77 -4.80 -20.89
N ARG A 259 16.79 -5.21 -20.08
CA ARG A 259 16.32 -4.42 -18.92
C ARG A 259 17.43 -4.20 -17.90
N HIS A 260 17.67 -2.93 -17.56
CA HIS A 260 18.51 -2.54 -16.43
C HIS A 260 18.02 -3.18 -15.12
N GLY A 261 18.95 -3.61 -14.29
CA GLY A 261 18.69 -4.44 -13.12
C GLY A 261 19.93 -4.71 -12.28
N PHE A 262 19.94 -5.83 -11.56
CA PHE A 262 21.04 -6.23 -10.68
C PHE A 262 22.10 -7.01 -11.44
N LYS A 263 23.37 -6.75 -11.14
CA LYS A 263 24.48 -7.55 -11.66
C LYS A 263 24.46 -8.95 -11.05
N ARG A 264 24.99 -9.94 -11.79
CA ARG A 264 25.01 -11.37 -11.37
C ARG A 264 25.58 -11.56 -9.97
N ASN A 265 26.67 -10.86 -9.64
CA ASN A 265 27.31 -10.93 -8.32
C ASN A 265 26.40 -10.40 -7.20
N GLU A 266 25.60 -9.37 -7.43
CA GLU A 266 24.63 -8.86 -6.46
C GLU A 266 23.51 -9.87 -6.20
N VAL A 267 23.01 -10.51 -7.26
CA VAL A 267 21.99 -11.57 -7.16
C VAL A 267 22.52 -12.75 -6.34
N LEU A 268 23.75 -13.20 -6.63
CA LEU A 268 24.41 -14.29 -5.89
C LEU A 268 24.66 -13.91 -4.42
N ALA A 269 25.04 -12.66 -4.14
CA ALA A 269 25.24 -12.18 -2.78
C ALA A 269 23.93 -12.20 -1.97
N VAL A 270 22.82 -11.75 -2.57
CA VAL A 270 21.49 -11.80 -1.92
C VAL A 270 21.03 -13.24 -1.70
N ALA A 271 21.25 -14.13 -2.65
CA ALA A 271 20.95 -15.55 -2.51
C ALA A 271 21.78 -16.20 -1.39
N ALA A 272 23.08 -15.90 -1.30
CA ALA A 272 23.96 -16.40 -0.24
C ALA A 272 23.53 -15.90 1.15
N ALA A 273 23.09 -14.65 1.26
CA ALA A 273 22.49 -14.09 2.47
C ALA A 273 21.06 -14.58 2.75
N LYS A 274 20.51 -15.48 1.91
CA LYS A 274 19.12 -15.96 1.97
C LYS A 274 18.10 -14.82 1.99
N GLY A 275 18.41 -13.70 1.33
CA GLY A 275 17.58 -12.50 1.30
C GLY A 275 17.46 -11.75 2.63
N GLN A 276 18.23 -12.10 3.66
CA GLN A 276 18.19 -11.39 4.93
C GLN A 276 18.81 -9.99 4.77
N LEU A 277 18.17 -8.99 5.36
CA LEU A 277 18.74 -7.65 5.49
C LEU A 277 19.53 -7.55 6.80
N ALA A 278 20.62 -6.80 6.74
CA ALA A 278 21.43 -6.53 7.93
C ALA A 278 20.69 -5.58 8.89
N LEU A 279 21.14 -5.51 10.15
CA LEU A 279 20.48 -4.68 11.16
C LEU A 279 20.54 -3.20 10.78
N GLU A 280 21.69 -2.76 10.30
CA GLU A 280 21.96 -1.42 9.79
C GLU A 280 21.04 -1.05 8.63
N ASP A 281 20.64 -2.00 7.78
CA ASP A 281 19.66 -1.76 6.72
C ASP A 281 18.28 -1.50 7.32
N TYR A 282 17.81 -2.36 8.23
CA TYR A 282 16.52 -2.14 8.89
C TYR A 282 16.50 -0.83 9.68
N LEU A 283 17.58 -0.53 10.39
CA LEU A 283 17.75 0.73 11.10
C LEU A 283 17.75 1.89 10.12
N ARG A 284 18.56 1.89 9.06
CA ARG A 284 18.60 2.95 8.04
C ARG A 284 17.25 3.15 7.36
N LEU A 285 16.54 2.07 7.05
CA LEU A 285 15.21 2.14 6.45
C LEU A 285 14.20 2.74 7.41
N LYS A 286 14.21 2.35 8.69
CA LYS A 286 13.39 3.00 9.73
C LYS A 286 13.83 4.44 9.97
N VAL A 287 15.13 4.72 9.94
CA VAL A 287 15.79 6.02 10.16
C VAL A 287 15.55 7.02 9.04
N ARG A 288 15.31 6.57 7.81
CA ARG A 288 14.72 7.45 6.78
C ARG A 288 13.37 8.05 7.19
N TYR A 289 12.71 7.46 8.19
CA TYR A 289 11.50 7.97 8.85
C TYR A 289 11.76 8.42 10.31
N PHE A 290 13.02 8.53 10.77
CA PHE A 290 13.39 8.87 12.17
C PHE A 290 13.24 10.34 12.54
N SER A 291 12.85 11.22 11.62
CA SER A 291 12.54 12.62 11.97
C SER A 291 11.52 12.71 13.12
N ASP A 292 10.72 11.66 13.35
CA ASP A 292 9.76 11.56 14.45
C ASP A 292 10.26 10.85 15.74
N GLY A 293 11.40 10.13 15.71
CA GLY A 293 11.81 9.22 16.78
C GLY A 293 12.29 9.89 18.08
N ALA A 294 12.78 11.13 17.97
CA ALA A 294 13.34 12.01 19.01
C ALA A 294 14.53 11.44 19.83
N VAL A 295 14.47 10.20 20.35
CA VAL A 295 15.51 9.53 21.16
C VAL A 295 15.49 8.03 20.88
N LEU A 296 16.67 7.40 20.80
CA LEU A 296 16.89 5.98 20.52
C LEU A 296 17.89 5.38 21.52
N GLY A 297 17.62 4.18 22.04
CA GLY A 297 18.59 3.43 22.84
C GLY A 297 17.98 2.23 23.54
N THR A 298 18.59 1.83 24.66
CA THR A 298 18.02 0.82 25.56
C THR A 298 16.73 1.34 26.20
N ARG A 299 15.87 0.45 26.70
CA ARG A 299 14.65 0.83 27.43
C ARG A 299 14.98 1.80 28.57
N ALA A 300 16.04 1.50 29.33
CA ALA A 300 16.49 2.31 30.46
C ALA A 300 16.83 3.75 30.01
N PHE A 301 17.70 3.88 29.00
CA PHE A 301 18.09 5.18 28.45
C PHE A 301 16.90 5.99 27.93
N VAL A 302 15.97 5.35 27.22
CA VAL A 302 14.78 6.05 26.70
C VAL A 302 13.84 6.49 27.82
N ASN A 303 13.66 5.66 28.86
CA ASN A 303 12.84 6.03 30.02
C ASN A 303 13.50 7.10 30.88
N GLU A 304 14.82 7.14 30.97
CA GLU A 304 15.58 8.21 31.62
C GLU A 304 15.35 9.56 30.94
N VAL A 305 15.51 9.61 29.60
CA VAL A 305 15.25 10.83 28.83
C VAL A 305 13.76 11.21 28.87
N PHE A 306 12.85 10.25 28.93
CA PHE A 306 11.42 10.50 29.14
C PHE A 306 11.13 11.16 30.48
N ALA A 307 11.75 10.68 31.56
CA ALA A 307 11.60 11.25 32.89
C ALA A 307 12.13 12.69 32.93
N ALA A 308 13.30 12.94 32.32
CA ALA A 308 13.88 14.28 32.19
C ALA A 308 13.00 15.26 31.38
N LEU A 309 12.16 14.74 30.48
CA LEU A 309 11.26 15.53 29.63
C LEU A 309 9.77 15.32 29.97
N ARG A 310 9.44 14.88 31.20
CA ARG A 310 8.09 14.39 31.56
C ARG A 310 6.97 15.37 31.21
N GLU A 311 7.21 16.66 31.43
CA GLU A 311 6.27 17.76 31.19
C GLU A 311 5.86 17.90 29.71
N ARG A 312 6.65 17.37 28.77
CA ARG A 312 6.38 17.42 27.33
C ARG A 312 5.42 16.32 26.85
N PHE A 313 4.93 15.45 27.73
CA PHE A 313 4.13 14.28 27.38
C PHE A 313 2.89 14.12 28.27
N SER A 314 1.79 13.62 27.70
CA SER A 314 0.51 13.41 28.41
C SER A 314 0.69 12.67 29.75
N PRO A 315 -0.03 13.08 30.82
CA PRO A 315 -0.05 12.38 32.11
C PRO A 315 -0.41 10.90 32.00
N GLN A 316 -1.23 10.54 31.01
CA GLN A 316 -1.70 9.17 30.74
C GLN A 316 -0.64 8.24 30.17
N ARG A 317 0.56 8.77 29.85
CA ARG A 317 1.68 7.98 29.32
C ARG A 317 2.60 7.53 30.46
N PRO A 318 2.56 6.26 30.91
CA PRO A 318 3.33 5.81 32.07
C PRO A 318 4.83 5.68 31.80
N GLU A 319 5.24 5.35 30.56
CA GLU A 319 6.64 5.22 30.17
C GLU A 319 6.92 5.72 28.74
N GLY A 320 8.17 6.12 28.51
CA GLY A 320 8.64 6.68 27.24
C GLY A 320 9.03 5.61 26.23
N ALA A 321 9.65 4.53 26.68
CA ALA A 321 10.21 3.51 25.82
C ALA A 321 9.13 2.80 24.99
N ARG A 322 9.35 2.75 23.68
CA ARG A 322 8.53 2.00 22.71
C ARG A 322 9.43 1.05 21.93
N PRO A 323 9.14 -0.27 21.91
CA PRO A 323 10.01 -1.24 21.26
C PRO A 323 9.98 -1.07 19.73
N MET A 324 11.14 -1.20 19.11
CA MET A 324 11.26 -1.23 17.65
C MET A 324 10.92 -2.63 17.12
N THR A 325 9.68 -2.80 16.65
CA THR A 325 9.20 -4.08 16.11
C THR A 325 9.96 -4.50 14.85
N GLY A 326 10.28 -5.79 14.74
CA GLY A 326 10.98 -6.38 13.59
C GLY A 326 12.50 -6.41 13.68
N LEU A 327 13.08 -6.10 14.84
CA LEU A 327 14.51 -6.28 15.14
C LEU A 327 14.70 -7.54 16.01
N LYS A 328 15.82 -8.26 15.82
CA LYS A 328 16.20 -9.38 16.70
C LYS A 328 16.68 -8.91 18.08
N ASN A 329 17.20 -7.68 18.18
CA ASN A 329 17.68 -7.07 19.43
C ASN A 329 16.68 -6.01 19.96
N PRO A 330 16.51 -5.88 21.29
CA PRO A 330 15.51 -4.99 21.89
C PRO A 330 16.00 -3.53 21.93
N LEU A 331 15.80 -2.81 20.83
CA LEU A 331 15.98 -1.35 20.77
C LEU A 331 14.65 -0.62 21.02
N PHE A 332 14.71 0.56 21.65
CA PHE A 332 13.56 1.35 22.04
C PHE A 332 13.67 2.81 21.54
N THR A 333 12.54 3.44 21.26
CA THR A 333 12.44 4.86 20.90
C THR A 333 11.48 5.62 21.82
N LEU A 334 11.68 6.93 21.98
CA LEU A 334 10.85 7.79 22.86
C LEU A 334 9.50 8.14 22.26
N ARG A 335 9.37 8.10 20.94
CA ARG A 335 8.08 8.22 20.23
C ARG A 335 7.85 6.92 19.48
N GLU A 336 6.60 6.48 19.38
CA GLU A 336 6.29 5.44 18.41
C GLU A 336 6.72 5.96 17.04
N LEU A 337 7.55 5.18 16.33
CA LEU A 337 7.76 5.39 14.91
C LEU A 337 6.38 5.34 14.28
N ARG A 338 5.85 6.50 13.93
CA ARG A 338 4.46 6.61 13.48
C ARG A 338 4.29 5.69 12.28
N ALA A 339 3.42 4.69 12.40
CA ALA A 339 2.96 3.92 11.24
C ALA A 339 2.20 4.81 10.24
N ARG A 340 1.78 6.02 10.66
CA ARG A 340 1.23 7.08 9.83
C ARG A 340 1.90 8.41 10.20
N VAL A 341 2.92 8.78 9.45
CA VAL A 341 3.65 10.06 9.62
C VAL A 341 2.69 11.25 9.42
N PHE A 342 1.61 11.07 8.65
CA PHE A 342 0.65 12.12 8.34
C PHE A 342 -0.79 11.72 8.69
N GLY A 343 -1.38 12.50 9.58
CA GLY A 343 -2.82 12.74 9.68
C GLY A 343 -3.17 13.88 8.74
#